data_AF-A0A1B6HNX8-F1
#
_entry.id   AF-A0A1B6HNX8-F1
#
_cell.length_a   1.000
_cell.length_b   1.000
_cell.length_c   1.000
_cell.angle_alpha   90.00
_cell.angle_beta   90.00
_cell.angle_gamma   90.00
#
_symmetry.space_group_name_H-M   'P 1'
#
loop_
_entity.id
_entity.type
_entity.pdbx_description
1 polymer ?
#
loop_
_entity_poly.entity_id
_entity_poly.type
_entity_poly.pdbx_seq_one_letter_code
_entity_poly.pdbx_strand_id
1 'polypeptide(L)'
;HNIETANRRIYDVLNVMRAVKVIGKRGKTYYLIDNSDDIRRKRTERNKLWDMKETFLYITARNELMGSTEREDERLYLPFIVVSTDEKADLHCDTNDEHTYFNFRSNRP
;
A
#
# COMPACT_ATOMS: atom_id res chain seq x y z
N HIS A 1 18.95 -51.73 6.08
CA HIS A 1 18.69 -50.51 5.31
C HIS A 1 19.28 -49.33 6.09
N ASN A 2 20.20 -48.55 5.52
CA ASN A 2 21.07 -47.65 6.29
C ASN A 2 20.41 -46.28 6.53
N ILE A 3 19.87 -46.08 7.74
CA ILE A 3 19.13 -44.88 8.19
C ILE A 3 19.98 -43.61 8.05
N GLU A 4 21.30 -43.71 8.26
CA GLU A 4 22.19 -42.55 8.14
C GLU A 4 22.27 -42.03 6.70
N THR A 5 22.30 -42.95 5.73
CA THR A 5 22.29 -42.60 4.32
C THR A 5 20.97 -41.93 3.93
N ALA A 6 19.84 -42.43 4.42
CA ALA A 6 18.53 -41.83 4.19
C ALA A 6 18.45 -40.41 4.76
N ASN A 7 18.92 -40.20 6.00
CA ASN A 7 18.96 -38.88 6.62
C ASN A 7 19.84 -37.89 5.83
N ARG A 8 21.02 -38.34 5.36
CA ARG A 8 21.90 -37.51 4.53
C ARG A 8 21.23 -37.06 3.22
N ARG A 9 20.40 -37.91 2.62
CA ARG A 9 19.63 -37.61 1.41
C ARG A 9 18.50 -36.63 1.67
N ILE A 10 17.82 -36.73 2.81
CA ILE A 10 16.81 -35.73 3.21
C ILE A 10 17.46 -34.34 3.33
N TYR A 11 18.66 -34.24 3.90
CA TYR A 11 19.37 -32.96 3.95
C TYR A 11 19.76 -32.40 2.59
N ASP A 12 20.19 -33.26 1.65
CA ASP A 12 20.47 -32.82 0.26
C ASP A 12 19.23 -32.17 -0.36
N VAL A 13 18.07 -32.83 -0.25
CA VAL A 13 16.80 -32.33 -0.78
C VAL A 13 16.38 -31.02 -0.09
N LEU A 14 16.45 -30.96 1.24
CA LEU A 14 16.07 -29.75 2.00
C LEU A 14 17.01 -28.57 1.71
N ASN A 15 18.29 -28.81 1.50
CA ASN A 15 19.24 -27.76 1.14
C ASN A 15 18.95 -27.19 -0.25
N VAL A 16 18.65 -28.06 -1.23
CA VAL A 16 18.23 -27.64 -2.57
C VAL A 16 16.93 -26.85 -2.51
N MET A 17 15.89 -27.37 -1.83
CA MET A 17 14.60 -26.71 -1.69
C MET A 17 14.71 -25.34 -0.99
N ARG A 18 15.64 -25.19 -0.05
CA ARG A 18 15.94 -23.90 0.59
C ARG A 18 16.66 -22.95 -0.36
N ALA A 19 17.61 -23.44 -1.16
CA ALA A 19 18.33 -22.63 -2.14
C ALA A 19 17.39 -22.05 -3.21
N VAL A 20 16.37 -22.81 -3.63
CA VAL A 20 15.33 -22.36 -4.58
C VAL A 20 14.15 -21.65 -3.91
N LYS A 21 14.26 -21.28 -2.62
CA LYS A 21 13.24 -20.53 -1.84
C LYS A 21 11.85 -21.17 -1.83
N VAL A 22 11.77 -22.50 -1.89
CA VAL A 22 10.51 -23.26 -1.71
C VAL A 22 10.21 -23.46 -0.23
N ILE A 23 11.26 -23.61 0.59
CA ILE A 23 11.13 -23.76 2.05
C ILE A 23 12.06 -22.80 2.79
N GLY A 24 11.63 -22.36 3.96
CA GLY A 24 12.44 -21.66 4.94
C GLY A 24 12.83 -22.58 6.10
N LYS A 25 13.81 -22.15 6.91
CA LYS A 25 14.27 -22.86 8.10
C LYS A 25 14.30 -21.90 9.29
N ARG A 26 13.65 -22.28 10.39
CA ARG A 26 13.69 -21.56 11.67
C ARG A 26 14.09 -22.55 12.76
N GLY A 27 15.32 -22.42 13.27
CA GLY A 27 15.88 -23.40 14.21
C GLY A 27 15.99 -24.79 13.61
N LYS A 28 15.38 -25.80 14.26
CA LYS A 28 15.33 -27.19 13.80
C LYS A 28 14.13 -27.50 12.89
N THR A 29 13.29 -26.51 12.58
CA THR A 29 12.03 -26.70 11.86
C THR A 29 12.09 -26.07 10.45
N TYR A 30 11.52 -26.76 9.47
CA TYR A 30 11.35 -26.27 8.10
C TYR A 30 9.90 -25.87 7.87
N TYR A 31 9.66 -24.82 7.09
CA TYR A 31 8.33 -24.35 6.71
C TYR A 31 8.27 -24.06 5.21
N LEU A 32 7.10 -24.24 4.59
CA LEU A 32 6.90 -23.89 3.20
C LEU A 32 6.83 -22.36 3.05
N ILE A 33 7.53 -21.83 2.06
CA ILE A 33 7.42 -20.42 1.70
C ILE A 33 6.24 -20.31 0.76
N ASP A 34 5.12 -19.81 1.28
CA ASP A 34 3.95 -19.50 0.45
C ASP A 34 4.09 -18.11 -0.16
N ASN A 35 4.52 -18.08 -1.43
CA ASN A 35 4.63 -16.83 -2.19
C ASN A 35 3.29 -16.37 -2.77
N SER A 36 2.20 -17.13 -2.61
CA SER A 36 0.90 -16.77 -3.19
C SER A 36 0.35 -15.46 -2.62
N ASP A 37 0.55 -15.24 -1.31
CA ASP A 37 0.17 -14.00 -0.64
C ASP A 37 0.99 -12.79 -1.11
N ASP A 38 2.30 -12.96 -1.32
CA ASP A 38 3.17 -11.90 -1.85
C ASP A 38 2.81 -11.56 -3.30
N ILE A 39 2.55 -12.57 -4.14
CA ILE A 39 2.12 -12.37 -5.54
C ILE A 39 0.77 -11.64 -5.57
N ARG A 40 -0.19 -12.05 -4.75
CA ARG A 40 -1.51 -11.39 -4.65
C ARG A 40 -1.36 -9.94 -4.23
N ARG A 41 -0.56 -9.68 -3.18
CA ARG A 41 -0.28 -8.31 -2.70
C ARG A 41 0.34 -7.45 -3.78
N LYS A 42 1.38 -7.96 -4.48
CA LYS A 42 2.02 -7.26 -5.60
C LYS A 42 1.06 -6.98 -6.75
N ARG A 43 0.16 -7.91 -7.05
CA ARG A 43 -0.87 -7.74 -8.09
C ARG A 43 -1.86 -6.64 -7.73
N THR A 44 -2.31 -6.60 -6.48
CA THR A 44 -3.18 -5.54 -5.95
C THR A 44 -2.50 -4.18 -5.97
N GLU A 45 -1.25 -4.09 -5.50
CA GLU A 45 -0.43 -2.87 -5.54
C GLU A 45 -0.28 -2.34 -6.97
N ARG A 46 0.12 -3.21 -7.90
CA ARG A 46 0.23 -2.85 -9.31
C ARG A 46 -1.07 -2.31 -9.87
N ASN A 47 -2.22 -2.91 -9.55
CA ASN A 47 -3.51 -2.40 -10.01
C ASN A 47 -3.80 -1.01 -9.48
N LYS A 48 -3.58 -0.76 -8.17
CA LYS A 48 -3.74 0.56 -7.57
C LYS A 48 -2.86 1.61 -8.25
N LEU A 49 -1.59 1.28 -8.49
CA LEU A 49 -0.65 2.17 -9.18
C LEU A 49 -1.07 2.46 -10.63
N TRP A 50 -1.63 1.45 -11.31
CA TRP A 50 -2.17 1.63 -12.65
C TRP A 50 -3.38 2.57 -12.65
N ASP A 51 -4.32 2.35 -11.74
CA ASP A 51 -5.51 3.19 -11.60
C ASP A 51 -5.13 4.64 -11.27
N MET A 52 -4.16 4.85 -10.38
CA MET A 52 -3.61 6.18 -10.07
C MET A 52 -2.99 6.84 -11.29
N LYS A 53 -2.17 6.11 -12.05
CA LYS A 53 -1.52 6.62 -13.28
C LYS A 53 -2.58 7.10 -14.28
N GLU A 54 -3.56 6.26 -14.60
CA GLU A 54 -4.60 6.60 -15.57
C GLU A 54 -5.46 7.77 -15.08
N THR A 55 -5.78 7.82 -13.78
CA THR A 55 -6.52 8.93 -13.17
C THR A 55 -5.75 10.25 -13.28
N PHE A 56 -4.45 10.26 -12.96
CA PHE A 56 -3.63 11.46 -13.07
C PHE A 56 -3.47 11.93 -14.51
N LEU A 57 -3.24 11.01 -15.46
CA LEU A 57 -3.19 11.35 -16.88
C LEU A 57 -4.51 11.97 -17.36
N TYR A 58 -5.63 11.38 -16.96
CA TYR A 58 -6.96 11.89 -17.31
C TYR A 58 -7.21 13.29 -16.75
N ILE A 59 -6.94 13.52 -15.46
CA ILE A 59 -7.17 14.83 -14.82
C ILE A 59 -6.27 15.90 -15.46
N THR A 60 -4.99 15.61 -15.69
CA THR A 60 -4.07 16.55 -16.33
C THR A 60 -4.54 16.90 -17.74
N ALA A 61 -4.86 15.90 -18.57
CA ALA A 61 -5.35 16.14 -19.93
C ALA A 61 -6.67 16.93 -19.94
N ARG A 62 -7.59 16.62 -19.03
CA ARG A 62 -8.84 17.38 -18.86
C ARG A 62 -8.55 18.84 -18.49
N ASN A 63 -7.66 19.08 -17.53
CA ASN A 63 -7.33 20.43 -17.07
C ASN A 63 -6.63 21.24 -18.17
N GLU A 64 -5.78 20.60 -18.99
CA GLU A 64 -5.17 21.23 -20.17
C GLU A 64 -6.23 21.64 -21.22
N LEU A 65 -7.23 20.78 -21.46
CA LEU A 65 -8.31 21.05 -22.42
C LEU A 65 -9.28 22.14 -21.97
N MET A 66 -9.57 22.22 -20.67
CA MET A 66 -10.54 23.20 -20.13
C MET A 66 -10.00 24.64 -20.07
N GLY A 67 -8.69 24.84 -20.30
CA GLY A 67 -8.05 26.16 -20.27
C GLY A 67 -8.13 26.85 -18.91
N SER A 68 -7.43 27.98 -18.74
CA SER A 68 -7.43 28.78 -17.51
C SER A 68 -8.72 29.59 -17.34
N THR A 69 -9.85 28.90 -17.25
CA THR A 69 -11.17 29.53 -17.06
C THR A 69 -11.45 29.78 -15.56
N GLU A 70 -10.84 28.98 -14.69
CA GLU A 70 -10.97 29.07 -13.23
C GLU A 70 -9.82 29.88 -12.61
N ARG A 71 -10.12 30.62 -11.54
CA ARG A 71 -9.12 31.40 -10.79
C ARG A 71 -8.12 30.46 -10.13
N GLU A 72 -6.87 30.91 -10.02
CA GLU A 72 -5.80 30.09 -9.42
C GLU A 72 -6.13 29.72 -7.96
N ASP A 73 -6.83 30.61 -7.23
CA ASP A 73 -7.25 30.42 -5.84
C ASP A 73 -8.35 29.36 -5.63
N GLU A 74 -9.00 28.89 -6.70
CA GLU A 74 -10.05 27.87 -6.64
C GLU A 74 -9.49 26.45 -6.85
N ARG A 75 -8.19 26.32 -7.12
CA ARG A 75 -7.55 25.04 -7.47
C ARG A 75 -6.99 24.33 -6.25
N LEU A 76 -7.32 23.04 -6.13
CA LEU A 76 -6.70 22.13 -5.16
C LEU A 76 -5.62 21.29 -5.85
N TYR A 77 -4.36 21.57 -5.50
CA TYR A 77 -3.21 20.81 -6.02
C TYR A 77 -2.97 19.54 -5.19
N LEU A 78 -2.63 18.45 -5.86
CA LEU A 78 -2.23 17.21 -5.21
C LEU A 78 -0.81 17.34 -4.62
N PRO A 79 -0.51 16.61 -3.52
CA PRO A 79 -1.42 15.73 -2.77
C PRO A 79 -2.27 16.51 -1.75
N PHE A 80 -3.54 16.13 -1.63
CA PHE A 80 -4.43 16.62 -0.56
C PHE A 80 -5.27 15.47 -0.02
N ILE A 81 -5.92 15.71 1.11
CA ILE A 81 -6.87 14.79 1.74
C ILE A 81 -8.19 15.54 1.86
N VAL A 82 -9.30 14.84 1.59
CA VAL A 82 -10.65 15.38 1.81
C VAL A 82 -11.22 14.71 3.05
N VAL A 83 -11.67 15.52 4.00
CA VAL A 83 -12.48 15.09 5.13
C VAL A 83 -13.84 15.75 4.98
N SER A 84 -14.90 14.96 4.91
CA SER A 84 -16.28 15.42 4.77
C SER A 84 -17.07 15.05 6.01
N THR A 85 -17.96 15.93 6.44
CA THR A 85 -18.92 15.72 7.53
C THR A 85 -20.30 16.23 7.10
N ASP A 86 -21.34 15.96 7.89
CA ASP A 86 -22.68 16.51 7.73
C ASP A 86 -22.66 18.05 7.62
N GLU A 87 -23.49 18.63 6.74
CA GLU A 87 -23.56 20.08 6.52
C GLU A 87 -23.92 20.85 7.80
N LYS A 88 -24.64 20.22 8.72
CA LYS A 88 -25.04 20.80 10.01
C LYS A 88 -24.11 20.38 11.15
N ALA A 89 -22.95 19.81 10.84
CA ALA A 89 -21.94 19.52 11.82
C ALA A 89 -21.37 20.82 12.40
N ASP A 90 -21.19 20.83 13.71
CA ASP A 90 -20.41 21.85 14.40
C ASP A 90 -18.96 21.37 14.44
N LEU A 91 -18.08 22.13 13.77
CA LEU A 91 -16.67 21.80 13.57
C LEU A 91 -15.80 22.70 14.43
N HIS A 92 -15.02 22.08 15.30
CA HIS A 92 -13.99 22.75 16.08
C HIS A 92 -12.61 22.33 15.58
N CYS A 93 -11.72 23.31 15.37
CA CYS A 93 -10.35 23.08 14.93
C CYS A 93 -9.40 23.78 15.90
N ASP A 94 -8.54 22.98 16.53
CA ASP A 94 -7.42 23.47 17.33
C ASP A 94 -6.11 23.22 16.58
N THR A 95 -5.22 24.20 16.56
CA THR A 95 -3.89 24.08 15.96
C THR A 95 -2.86 24.76 16.86
N ASN A 96 -1.59 24.38 16.70
CA ASN A 96 -0.49 25.14 17.29
C ASN A 96 -0.10 26.34 16.43
N ASP A 97 0.65 27.26 17.03
CA ASP A 97 1.15 28.47 16.36
C ASP A 97 2.03 28.14 15.13
N GLU A 98 2.73 27.01 15.16
CA GLU A 98 3.57 26.56 14.04
C GLU A 98 2.79 25.79 12.95
N HIS A 99 1.48 25.58 13.12
CA HIS A 99 0.62 24.86 12.17
C HIS A 99 1.13 23.48 11.75
N THR A 100 1.81 22.78 12.66
CA THR A 100 2.37 21.45 12.42
C THR A 100 1.39 20.32 12.72
N TYR A 101 0.33 20.62 13.49
CA TYR A 101 -0.76 19.68 13.73
C TYR A 101 -2.10 20.42 13.81
N PHE A 102 -3.15 19.67 13.48
CA PHE A 102 -4.53 20.13 13.53
C PHE A 102 -5.36 19.06 14.24
N ASN A 103 -6.18 19.49 15.19
CA ASN A 103 -7.12 18.65 15.89
C ASN A 103 -8.53 19.08 15.51
N PHE A 104 -9.20 18.25 14.70
CA PHE A 104 -10.57 18.49 14.28
C PHE A 104 -11.52 17.68 15.15
N ARG A 105 -12.54 18.34 15.71
CA ARG A 105 -13.66 17.71 16.39
C ARG A 105 -14.95 18.06 15.65
N SER A 106 -15.73 17.04 15.33
CA SER A 106 -17.07 17.19 14.79
C SER A 106 -18.06 16.57 15.76
N ASN A 107 -19.20 17.23 15.95
CA ASN A 107 -20.31 16.65 16.70
C ASN A 107 -21.10 15.62 15.86
N ARG A 108 -20.78 15.48 14.57
CA ARG A 108 -21.44 14.55 13.63
C ARG A 108 -20.40 13.87 12.72
N PRO A 109 -20.73 12.69 12.15
CA PRO A 109 -19.89 12.06 11.14
C PRO A 109 -19.65 12.95 9.92
#